data_AF-A0A2E4V753-F1
#
_entry.id   AF-A0A2E4V753-F1
#
_cell.length_a   1.000
_cell.length_b   1.000
_cell.length_c   1.000
_cell.angle_alpha   90.00
_cell.angle_beta   90.00
_cell.angle_gamma   90.00
#
_symmetry.space_group_name_H-M   'P 1'
#
loop_
_entity.id
_entity.type
_entity.pdbx_description
1 polymer ?
#
loop_
_entity_poly.entity_id
_entity_poly.type
_entity_poly.pdbx_seq_one_letter_code
_entity_poly.pdbx_strand_id
1 'polypeptide(L)'
;MTIIFSIITIILLSISVWQIAKIFEVSNLGKKRDDSQVANHKDNDLHGKLMFAFLVFIYLVTIFSFVSYTKVLLPEAASEHGSTYDTLFFVSFALIMFVQIITQALLHYFSYKYRGLKDTKAEFITHNNKLEFIWTIIPAIVLFGLILYGMTTWSQIMNFEEDEDALVIELYAQQWNWKARYAGADNVLGDANVRFLNDYDG
;
A
#
# COMPACT_ATOMS: atom_id res chain seq x y z
N MET A 1 -26.64 -26.60 -14.07
CA MET A 1 -26.11 -25.95 -15.30
C MET A 1 -24.76 -25.29 -15.05
N THR A 2 -24.63 -24.36 -14.10
CA THR A 2 -23.36 -23.65 -13.79
C THR A 2 -22.21 -24.56 -13.35
N ILE A 3 -22.45 -25.54 -12.47
CA ILE A 3 -21.40 -26.44 -11.93
C ILE A 3 -20.71 -27.27 -13.04
N ILE A 4 -21.48 -27.81 -13.98
CA ILE A 4 -20.96 -28.62 -15.09
C ILE A 4 -20.09 -27.75 -16.02
N PHE A 5 -20.54 -26.53 -16.33
CA PHE A 5 -19.74 -25.58 -17.11
C PHE A 5 -18.45 -25.17 -16.40
N SER A 6 -18.49 -24.93 -15.08
CA SER A 6 -17.29 -24.62 -14.29
C SER A 6 -16.28 -25.77 -14.30
N ILE A 7 -16.73 -27.02 -14.14
CA ILE A 7 -15.86 -28.21 -14.18
C ILE A 7 -15.23 -28.38 -15.56
N ILE A 8 -16.01 -28.27 -16.64
CA ILE A 8 -15.51 -28.36 -18.02
C ILE A 8 -14.46 -27.26 -18.28
N THR A 9 -14.70 -26.05 -17.78
CA THR A 9 -13.78 -24.91 -17.94
C THR A 9 -12.44 -25.17 -17.25
N ILE A 10 -12.46 -25.70 -16.02
CA ILE A 10 -11.25 -26.07 -15.28
C ILE A 10 -10.47 -27.17 -16.02
N ILE A 11 -11.16 -28.21 -16.50
CA ILE A 11 -10.54 -29.30 -17.25
C ILE A 11 -9.88 -28.79 -18.53
N LEU A 12 -10.57 -27.94 -19.29
CA LEU A 12 -10.02 -27.34 -20.51
C LEU A 12 -8.80 -26.46 -20.21
N LEU A 13 -8.86 -25.63 -19.16
CA LEU A 13 -7.71 -24.84 -18.71
C LEU A 13 -6.52 -25.72 -18.33
N SER A 14 -6.73 -26.79 -17.58
CA SER A 14 -5.66 -27.73 -17.22
C SER A 14 -5.05 -28.41 -18.46
N ILE A 15 -5.87 -28.83 -19.42
CA ILE A 15 -5.40 -29.40 -20.68
C ILE A 15 -4.61 -28.37 -21.50
N SER A 16 -5.08 -27.13 -21.59
CA SER A 16 -4.36 -26.06 -22.28
C SER A 16 -3.00 -25.78 -21.66
N VAL A 17 -2.91 -25.73 -20.33
CA VAL A 17 -1.63 -25.57 -19.62
C VAL A 17 -0.70 -26.75 -19.91
N TRP A 18 -1.20 -27.98 -19.87
CA TRP A 18 -0.42 -29.18 -20.18
C TRP A 18 0.08 -29.19 -21.63
N GLN A 19 -0.76 -28.80 -22.60
CA GLN A 19 -0.38 -28.71 -24.01
C GLN A 19 0.72 -27.67 -24.24
N ILE A 20 0.61 -26.49 -23.62
CA ILE A 20 1.65 -25.46 -23.69
C ILE A 20 2.97 -26.00 -23.14
N ALA A 21 2.96 -26.64 -21.96
CA ALA A 21 4.15 -27.25 -21.37
C ALA A 21 4.79 -28.30 -22.31
N LYS A 22 3.97 -29.15 -22.94
CA LYS A 22 4.46 -30.17 -23.87
C LYS A 22 5.06 -29.58 -25.15
N ILE A 23 4.44 -28.53 -25.71
CA ILE A 23 4.99 -27.81 -26.86
C ILE A 23 6.33 -27.17 -26.51
N PHE A 24 6.45 -26.58 -25.32
CA PHE A 24 7.71 -26.01 -24.85
C PHE A 24 8.81 -27.08 -24.70
N GLU A 25 8.49 -28.24 -24.14
CA GLU A 25 9.41 -29.37 -24.03
C GLU A 25 9.88 -29.85 -25.41
N VAL A 26 8.94 -30.03 -26.35
CA VAL A 26 9.24 -30.47 -27.72
C VAL A 26 10.02 -29.43 -28.49
N SER A 27 9.71 -28.14 -28.33
CA SER A 27 10.45 -27.04 -28.98
C SER A 27 11.88 -26.88 -28.49
N ASN A 28 12.19 -27.46 -27.33
CA ASN A 28 13.53 -27.48 -26.75
C ASN A 28 14.24 -28.83 -26.92
N LEU A 29 13.60 -29.84 -27.54
CA LEU A 29 14.27 -31.08 -27.94
C LEU A 29 15.47 -30.76 -28.85
N GLY A 30 16.66 -31.19 -28.43
CA GLY A 30 17.90 -31.02 -29.20
C GLY A 30 18.72 -29.75 -28.88
N LYS A 31 18.21 -28.81 -28.06
CA LYS A 31 19.06 -27.75 -27.50
C LYS A 31 19.86 -28.32 -26.33
N LYS A 32 21.19 -28.27 -26.39
CA LYS A 32 22.05 -28.51 -25.22
C LYS A 32 21.71 -27.45 -24.17
N ARG A 33 20.92 -27.84 -23.16
CA ARG A 33 20.75 -27.02 -21.96
C ARG A 33 22.07 -27.06 -21.18
N ASP A 34 22.51 -25.90 -20.77
CA ASP A 34 23.58 -25.78 -19.80
C ASP A 34 22.99 -26.11 -18.43
N ASP A 35 23.10 -27.37 -18.01
CA ASP A 35 22.60 -27.85 -16.71
C ASP A 35 23.59 -27.57 -15.57
N SER A 36 24.57 -26.68 -15.81
CA SER A 36 25.43 -26.13 -14.77
C SER A 36 24.60 -25.54 -13.63
N GLN A 37 24.85 -25.98 -12.39
CA GLN A 37 24.28 -25.34 -11.20
C GLN A 37 24.86 -23.94 -10.94
N VAL A 38 25.88 -23.53 -11.70
CA VAL A 38 26.52 -22.22 -11.63
C VAL A 38 25.95 -21.32 -12.73
N ALA A 39 25.38 -20.19 -12.34
CA ALA A 39 24.84 -19.20 -13.26
C ALA A 39 25.90 -18.71 -14.25
N ASN A 40 25.59 -18.74 -15.54
CA ASN A 40 26.47 -18.23 -16.58
C ASN A 40 26.20 -16.74 -16.87
N HIS A 41 27.02 -16.12 -17.72
CA HIS A 41 26.85 -14.70 -18.08
C HIS A 41 25.48 -14.42 -18.70
N LYS A 42 24.94 -15.34 -19.49
CA LYS A 42 23.66 -15.17 -20.17
C LYS A 42 22.51 -15.14 -19.16
N ASP A 43 22.57 -15.99 -18.14
CA ASP A 43 21.59 -16.02 -17.04
C ASP A 43 21.64 -14.72 -16.25
N ASN A 44 22.84 -14.26 -15.85
CA ASN A 44 23.00 -13.02 -15.10
C ASN A 44 22.55 -11.79 -15.92
N ASP A 45 22.87 -11.74 -17.22
CA ASP A 45 22.44 -10.68 -18.13
C ASP A 45 20.91 -10.65 -18.31
N LEU A 46 20.30 -11.83 -18.48
CA LEU A 46 18.85 -11.95 -18.56
C LEU A 46 18.19 -11.50 -17.26
N HIS A 47 18.63 -12.01 -16.10
CA HIS A 47 18.07 -11.63 -14.81
C HIS A 47 18.24 -10.14 -14.51
N GLY A 48 19.39 -9.55 -14.85
CA GLY A 48 19.58 -8.11 -14.75
C GLY A 48 18.59 -7.32 -15.60
N LYS A 49 18.40 -7.71 -16.87
CA LYS A 49 17.43 -7.07 -17.77
C LYS A 49 16.00 -7.24 -17.27
N LEU A 50 15.65 -8.42 -16.75
CA LEU A 50 14.34 -8.69 -16.17
C LEU A 50 14.09 -7.84 -14.92
N MET A 51 15.08 -7.65 -14.04
CA MET A 51 14.96 -6.73 -12.91
C MET A 51 14.69 -5.30 -13.38
N PHE A 52 15.40 -4.83 -14.41
CA PHE A 52 15.15 -3.49 -14.95
C PHE A 52 13.78 -3.37 -15.63
N ALA A 53 13.36 -4.39 -16.39
CA ALA A 53 12.02 -4.44 -16.98
C ALA A 53 10.91 -4.46 -15.91
N PHE A 54 11.15 -5.17 -14.80
CA PHE A 54 10.23 -5.23 -13.67
C PHE A 54 10.09 -3.87 -12.97
N LEU A 55 11.18 -3.09 -12.85
CA LEU A 55 11.12 -1.71 -12.38
C LEU A 55 10.18 -0.86 -13.23
N VAL A 56 10.36 -0.90 -14.56
CA VAL A 56 9.49 -0.17 -15.50
C VAL A 56 8.04 -0.61 -15.35
N PHE A 57 7.79 -1.92 -15.29
CA PHE A 57 6.46 -2.46 -15.07
C PHE A 57 5.82 -1.94 -13.78
N ILE A 58 6.53 -1.97 -12.65
CA ILE A 58 6.01 -1.46 -11.37
C ILE A 58 5.67 0.03 -11.49
N TYR A 59 6.53 0.85 -12.10
CA TYR A 59 6.25 2.27 -12.26
C TYR A 59 5.08 2.55 -13.19
N LEU A 60 4.91 1.80 -14.27
CA LEU A 60 3.74 1.90 -15.13
C LEU A 60 2.46 1.57 -14.36
N VAL A 61 2.46 0.49 -13.57
CA VAL A 61 1.33 0.11 -12.73
C VAL A 61 1.04 1.17 -11.67
N THR A 62 2.07 1.71 -11.03
CA THR A 62 1.91 2.80 -10.05
C THR A 62 1.32 4.04 -10.70
N ILE A 63 1.88 4.52 -11.82
CA ILE A 63 1.35 5.68 -12.55
C ILE A 63 -0.11 5.44 -12.98
N PHE A 64 -0.40 4.27 -13.55
CA PHE A 64 -1.76 3.88 -13.91
C PHE A 64 -2.71 3.92 -12.72
N SER A 65 -2.26 3.42 -11.56
CA SER A 65 -3.05 3.39 -10.34
C SER A 65 -3.38 4.80 -9.85
N PHE A 66 -2.42 5.72 -9.87
CA PHE A 66 -2.64 7.12 -9.53
C PHE A 66 -3.62 7.79 -10.50
N VAL A 67 -3.38 7.69 -11.81
CA VAL A 67 -4.26 8.31 -12.82
C VAL A 67 -5.69 7.78 -12.72
N SER A 68 -5.87 6.51 -12.42
CA SER A 68 -7.19 5.86 -12.40
C SER A 68 -7.92 6.01 -11.07
N TYR A 69 -7.21 6.01 -9.94
CA TYR A 69 -7.81 5.84 -8.61
C TYR A 69 -7.55 6.99 -7.64
N THR A 70 -6.86 8.07 -8.01
CA THR A 70 -6.68 9.23 -7.10
C THR A 70 -8.02 9.79 -6.59
N LYS A 71 -9.08 9.74 -7.41
CA LYS A 71 -10.42 10.25 -7.01
C LYS A 71 -11.12 9.44 -5.91
N VAL A 72 -10.68 8.22 -5.65
CA VAL A 72 -11.26 7.34 -4.62
C VAL A 72 -10.35 7.18 -3.40
N LEU A 73 -9.26 7.94 -3.35
CA LEU A 73 -8.25 7.83 -2.29
C LEU A 73 -8.79 8.35 -0.94
N LEU A 74 -9.43 9.52 -0.96
CA LEU A 74 -10.12 10.13 0.17
C LEU A 74 -11.43 10.77 -0.33
N PRO A 75 -12.54 10.69 0.44
CA PRO A 75 -13.73 11.47 0.14
C PRO A 75 -13.44 12.97 0.32
N GLU A 76 -14.30 13.84 -0.23
CA GLU A 76 -14.19 15.27 0.06
C GLU A 76 -14.40 15.54 1.56
N ALA A 77 -13.54 16.38 2.14
CA ALA A 77 -13.62 16.74 3.54
C ALA A 77 -14.98 17.39 3.86
N ALA A 78 -15.70 16.79 4.81
CA ALA A 78 -17.01 17.26 5.26
C ALA A 78 -16.96 18.12 6.55
N SER A 79 -15.76 18.45 7.04
CA SER A 79 -15.52 19.28 8.23
C SER A 79 -14.21 20.05 8.12
N GLU A 80 -14.05 21.11 8.91
CA GLU A 80 -12.77 21.85 9.00
C GLU A 80 -11.61 20.94 9.45
N HIS A 81 -11.88 20.02 10.38
CA HIS A 81 -10.89 19.03 10.83
C HIS A 81 -10.48 18.07 9.71
N GLY A 82 -11.40 17.73 8.80
CA GLY A 82 -11.14 16.87 7.65
C GLY A 82 -10.05 17.43 6.74
N SER A 83 -10.08 18.74 6.45
CA SER A 83 -9.05 19.38 5.61
C SER A 83 -7.65 19.30 6.23
N THR A 84 -7.54 19.47 7.55
CA THR A 84 -6.26 19.37 8.27
C THR A 84 -5.74 17.94 8.26
N TYR A 85 -6.62 16.96 8.48
CA TYR A 85 -6.29 15.53 8.41
C TYR A 85 -5.83 15.12 7.00
N ASP A 86 -6.56 15.53 5.96
CA ASP A 86 -6.24 15.21 4.57
C ASP A 86 -4.86 15.75 4.19
N THR A 87 -4.52 16.97 4.65
CA THR A 87 -3.20 17.57 4.42
C THR A 87 -2.10 16.72 5.06
N LEU A 88 -2.26 16.30 6.33
CA LEU A 88 -1.31 15.43 7.01
C LEU A 88 -1.14 14.09 6.28
N PHE A 89 -2.25 13.51 5.80
CA PHE A 89 -2.24 12.31 4.99
C PHE A 89 -1.43 12.52 3.70
N PHE A 90 -1.72 13.56 2.92
CA PHE A 90 -1.04 13.80 1.65
C PHE A 90 0.46 14.09 1.81
N VAL A 91 0.85 14.83 2.86
CA VAL A 91 2.27 15.06 3.20
C VAL A 91 2.97 13.73 3.50
N SER A 92 2.37 12.91 4.37
CA SER A 92 2.94 11.61 4.75
C SER A 92 3.03 10.66 3.57
N PHE A 93 1.97 10.60 2.77
CA PHE A 93 1.87 9.76 1.58
C PHE A 93 2.89 10.18 0.52
N ALA A 94 3.01 11.48 0.23
CA ALA A 94 3.99 12.01 -0.72
C ALA A 94 5.42 11.70 -0.28
N LEU A 95 5.72 11.81 1.02
CA LEU A 95 7.03 11.49 1.57
C LEU A 95 7.38 10.01 1.40
N ILE A 96 6.46 9.12 1.78
CA ILE A 96 6.66 7.67 1.63
C ILE A 96 6.83 7.32 0.16
N MET A 97 5.99 7.87 -0.72
CA MET A 97 6.07 7.64 -2.16
C MET A 97 7.40 8.12 -2.75
N PHE A 98 7.89 9.29 -2.33
CA PHE A 98 9.17 9.82 -2.76
C PHE A 98 10.33 8.88 -2.39
N VAL A 99 10.39 8.47 -1.11
CA VAL A 99 11.43 7.55 -0.63
C VAL A 99 11.32 6.21 -1.36
N GLN A 100 10.12 5.66 -1.48
CA GLN A 100 9.84 4.39 -2.16
C GLN A 100 10.27 4.43 -3.63
N ILE A 101 9.99 5.50 -4.37
CA ILE A 101 10.40 5.62 -5.77
C ILE A 101 11.93 5.57 -5.86
N ILE A 102 12.64 6.34 -5.03
CA ILE A 102 14.11 6.39 -5.08
C ILE A 102 14.73 5.05 -4.69
N THR A 103 14.30 4.45 -3.58
CA THR A 103 14.86 3.18 -3.10
C THR A 103 14.58 2.05 -4.08
N GLN A 104 13.37 1.99 -4.65
CA GLN A 104 13.01 1.00 -5.66
C GLN A 104 13.87 1.15 -6.93
N ALA A 105 14.09 2.38 -7.41
CA ALA A 105 14.95 2.67 -8.56
C ALA A 105 16.38 2.20 -8.31
N LEU A 106 16.95 2.58 -7.15
CA LEU A 106 18.32 2.23 -6.79
C LEU A 106 18.52 0.72 -6.68
N LEU A 107 17.58 0.01 -6.06
CA LEU A 107 17.65 -1.44 -5.90
C LEU A 107 17.73 -2.14 -7.26
N HIS A 108 16.79 -1.83 -8.17
CA HIS A 108 16.74 -2.49 -9.48
C HIS A 108 17.89 -2.03 -10.40
N TYR A 109 18.30 -0.76 -10.31
CA TYR A 109 19.46 -0.25 -11.03
C TYR A 109 20.74 -0.97 -10.59
N PHE A 110 20.97 -1.15 -9.28
CA PHE A 110 22.14 -1.87 -8.78
C PHE A 110 22.09 -3.36 -9.09
N SER A 111 20.92 -4.00 -9.04
CA SER A 111 20.77 -5.38 -9.53
C SER A 111 21.15 -5.53 -11.00
N TYR A 112 20.83 -4.55 -11.85
CA TYR A 112 21.22 -4.55 -13.26
C TYR A 112 22.71 -4.22 -13.47
N LYS A 113 23.20 -3.16 -12.82
CA LYS A 113 24.57 -2.64 -12.97
C LYS A 113 25.62 -3.60 -12.43
N TYR A 114 25.37 -4.19 -11.26
CA TYR A 114 26.30 -5.07 -10.56
C TYR A 114 25.94 -6.56 -10.72
N ARG A 115 25.24 -6.91 -11.81
CA ARG A 115 25.00 -8.32 -12.15
C ARG A 115 26.31 -9.09 -12.34
N GLY A 116 26.30 -10.38 -12.03
CA GLY A 116 27.49 -11.21 -12.07
C GLY A 116 28.14 -11.28 -13.47
N LEU A 117 29.37 -10.79 -13.57
CA LEU A 117 30.20 -10.82 -14.78
C LEU A 117 31.45 -11.65 -14.48
N LYS A 118 31.83 -12.54 -15.40
CA LYS A 118 32.89 -13.54 -15.18
C LYS A 118 34.24 -12.94 -14.78
N ASP A 119 34.58 -11.78 -15.34
CA ASP A 119 35.86 -11.11 -15.13
C ASP A 119 35.78 -9.94 -14.14
N THR A 120 34.64 -9.76 -13.46
CA THR A 120 34.44 -8.69 -12.48
C THR A 120 34.47 -9.27 -11.08
N LYS A 121 35.42 -8.80 -10.26
CA LYS A 121 35.45 -9.12 -8.83
C LYS A 121 34.64 -8.08 -8.06
N ALA A 122 33.79 -8.54 -7.15
CA ALA A 122 33.08 -7.64 -6.24
C ALA A 122 34.10 -6.94 -5.32
N GLU A 123 33.94 -5.64 -5.14
CA GLU A 123 34.68 -4.90 -4.13
C GLU A 123 34.14 -5.28 -2.74
N PHE A 124 35.03 -5.66 -1.84
CA PHE A 124 34.67 -6.02 -0.47
C PHE A 124 34.64 -4.76 0.39
N ILE A 125 33.48 -4.12 0.47
CA ILE A 125 33.22 -2.96 1.33
C ILE A 125 32.34 -3.43 2.49
N THR A 126 32.85 -3.35 3.72
CA THR A 126 32.12 -3.82 4.91
C THR A 126 31.43 -2.71 5.69
N HIS A 127 31.93 -1.49 5.61
CA HIS A 127 31.39 -0.36 6.35
C HIS A 127 31.68 0.95 5.62
N ASN A 128 30.79 1.91 5.80
CA ASN A 128 31.01 3.30 5.41
C ASN A 128 30.29 4.19 6.42
N ASN A 129 31.01 4.55 7.49
CA ASN A 129 30.47 5.33 8.61
C ASN A 129 29.75 6.62 8.16
N LYS A 130 30.22 7.26 7.08
CA LYS A 130 29.60 8.48 6.55
C LYS A 130 28.23 8.18 5.93
N LEU A 131 28.13 7.12 5.11
CA LEU A 131 26.88 6.70 4.51
C LEU A 131 25.89 6.20 5.58
N GLU A 132 26.40 5.42 6.53
CA GLU A 132 25.63 4.89 7.65
C GLU A 132 25.04 5.99 8.52
N PHE A 133 25.83 7.01 8.82
CA PHE A 133 25.35 8.17 9.56
C PHE A 133 24.23 8.90 8.78
N ILE A 134 24.42 9.15 7.49
CA ILE A 134 23.44 9.84 6.64
C ILE A 134 22.11 9.07 6.59
N TRP A 135 22.15 7.76 6.32
CA TRP A 135 20.92 6.96 6.20
C TRP A 135 20.24 6.67 7.54
N THR A 136 20.89 6.96 8.67
CA THR A 136 20.30 6.76 10.01
C THR A 136 19.69 8.05 10.51
N ILE A 137 20.43 9.15 10.39
CA ILE A 137 20.04 10.46 10.91
C ILE A 137 18.94 11.10 10.07
N ILE A 138 19.02 11.02 8.73
CA ILE A 138 18.00 11.63 7.87
C ILE A 138 16.62 11.00 8.14
N PRO A 139 16.43 9.66 8.11
CA PRO A 139 15.14 9.06 8.43
C PRO A 139 14.69 9.36 9.86
N ALA A 140 15.59 9.37 10.85
CA ALA A 140 15.24 9.70 12.22
C ALA A 140 14.68 11.12 12.35
N ILE A 141 15.32 12.13 11.74
CA ILE A 141 14.85 13.52 11.76
C ILE A 141 13.51 13.65 11.04
N VAL A 142 13.37 13.03 9.87
CA VAL A 142 12.15 13.08 9.07
C VAL A 142 10.97 12.47 9.82
N LEU A 143 11.16 11.28 10.41
CA LEU A 143 10.13 10.62 11.20
C LEU A 143 9.79 11.40 12.46
N PHE A 144 10.79 11.97 13.15
CA PHE A 144 10.56 12.83 14.29
C PHE A 144 9.68 14.04 13.92
N GLY A 145 9.98 14.70 12.80
CA GLY A 145 9.17 15.81 12.29
C GLY A 145 7.73 15.40 11.96
N LEU A 146 7.53 14.24 11.31
CA LEU A 146 6.20 13.70 11.02
C LEU A 146 5.42 13.37 12.30
N ILE A 147 6.08 12.80 13.31
CA ILE A 147 5.45 12.49 14.60
C ILE A 147 4.99 13.76 15.30
N LEU A 148 5.85 14.80 15.36
CA LEU A 148 5.47 16.08 15.94
C LEU A 148 4.28 16.70 15.19
N TYR A 149 4.31 16.70 13.86
CA TYR A 149 3.22 17.24 13.05
C TYR A 149 1.92 16.46 13.32
N GLY A 150 1.96 15.13 13.27
CA GLY A 150 0.81 14.28 13.57
C GLY A 150 0.27 14.49 14.98
N MET A 151 1.14 14.63 15.98
CA MET A 151 0.74 14.90 17.36
C MET A 151 0.08 16.27 17.52
N THR A 152 0.58 17.31 16.83
CA THR A 152 -0.05 18.64 16.84
C THR A 152 -1.42 18.62 16.18
N THR A 153 -1.56 17.97 15.02
CA THR A 153 -2.84 17.82 14.33
C THR A 153 -3.83 17.03 15.17
N TRP A 154 -3.40 15.94 15.81
CA TRP A 154 -4.25 15.18 16.72
C TRP A 154 -4.71 16.02 17.91
N SER A 155 -3.80 16.77 18.53
CA SER A 155 -4.12 17.67 19.65
C SER A 155 -5.12 18.74 19.25
N GLN A 156 -4.96 19.37 18.08
CA GLN A 156 -5.87 20.39 17.56
C GLN A 156 -7.27 19.85 17.27
N ILE A 157 -7.38 18.60 16.82
CA ILE A 157 -8.67 17.97 16.51
C ILE A 157 -9.36 17.48 17.80
N MET A 158 -8.59 16.91 18.74
CA MET A 158 -9.14 16.27 19.93
C MET A 158 -9.39 17.25 21.08
N ASN A 159 -8.64 18.35 21.15
CA ASN A 159 -8.86 19.41 22.12
C ASN A 159 -9.78 20.47 21.50
N PHE A 160 -11.08 20.21 21.55
CA PHE A 160 -12.10 21.19 21.19
C PHE A 160 -12.54 21.99 22.42
N GLU A 161 -12.93 23.24 22.22
CA GLU A 161 -13.67 24.00 23.22
C GLU A 161 -15.14 23.60 23.13
N GLU A 162 -15.82 23.43 24.27
CA GLU A 162 -17.26 23.19 24.30
C GLU A 162 -17.96 24.45 23.79
N ASP A 163 -18.48 24.38 22.57
CA ASP A 163 -19.30 25.44 21.98
C ASP A 163 -20.72 25.34 22.56
N GLU A 164 -21.20 26.41 23.21
CA GLU A 164 -22.54 26.48 23.81
C GLU A 164 -23.65 26.31 22.75
N ASP A 165 -23.37 26.62 21.49
CA ASP A 165 -24.28 26.48 20.35
C ASP A 165 -24.19 25.10 19.67
N ALA A 166 -23.32 24.19 20.13
CA ALA A 166 -23.18 22.87 19.54
C ALA A 166 -24.41 21.99 19.77
N LEU A 167 -24.89 21.33 18.71
CA LEU A 167 -25.98 20.36 18.81
C LEU A 167 -25.51 19.11 19.56
N VAL A 168 -26.09 18.87 20.75
CA VAL A 168 -25.77 17.69 21.54
C VAL A 168 -26.57 16.47 21.05
N ILE A 169 -25.84 15.44 20.61
CA ILE A 169 -26.40 14.16 20.14
C ILE A 169 -25.77 13.02 20.93
N GLU A 170 -26.60 12.16 21.51
CA GLU A 170 -26.18 10.91 22.14
C GLU A 170 -26.42 9.73 21.19
N LEU A 171 -25.42 8.86 21.03
CA LEU A 171 -25.48 7.69 20.15
C LEU A 171 -25.40 6.39 20.95
N TYR A 172 -26.40 5.53 20.79
CA TYR A 172 -26.41 4.17 21.32
C TYR A 172 -25.99 3.18 20.24
N ALA A 173 -24.91 2.44 20.50
CA ALA A 173 -24.49 1.31 19.69
C ALA A 173 -25.28 0.06 20.09
N GLN A 174 -25.91 -0.60 19.13
CA GLN A 174 -26.62 -1.87 19.29
C GLN A 174 -26.07 -2.90 18.29
N GLN A 175 -26.33 -4.18 18.52
CA GLN A 175 -25.94 -5.21 17.55
C GLN A 175 -26.68 -4.95 16.22
N TRP A 176 -25.91 -4.59 15.19
CA TRP A 176 -26.40 -4.20 13.86
C TRP A 176 -27.36 -2.99 13.84
N ASN A 177 -27.30 -2.08 14.82
CA ASN A 177 -28.12 -0.87 14.80
C ASN A 177 -27.44 0.30 15.54
N TRP A 178 -27.84 1.53 15.22
CA TRP A 178 -27.44 2.76 15.89
C TRP A 178 -28.69 3.60 16.17
N LYS A 179 -28.86 4.06 17.41
CA LYS A 179 -29.93 5.00 17.77
C LYS A 179 -29.34 6.32 18.20
N ALA A 180 -29.70 7.39 17.51
CA ALA A 180 -29.31 8.75 17.87
C ALA A 180 -30.44 9.44 18.64
N ARG A 181 -30.08 10.15 19.71
CA ARG A 181 -30.98 10.96 20.53
C ARG A 181 -30.47 12.40 20.54
N TYR A 182 -31.32 13.33 20.14
CA TYR A 182 -31.03 14.76 20.13
C TYR A 182 -31.42 15.36 21.48
N ALA A 183 -30.65 16.35 21.95
CA ALA A 183 -31.03 17.14 23.11
C ALA A 183 -32.31 17.97 22.88
N GLY A 184 -32.93 18.41 23.96
CA GLY A 184 -34.11 19.27 23.91
C GLY A 184 -33.81 20.66 23.34
N ALA A 185 -34.83 21.52 23.27
CA ALA A 185 -34.65 22.91 22.85
C ALA A 185 -33.78 23.73 23.84
N ASP A 186 -33.57 23.20 25.04
CA ASP A 186 -32.64 23.70 26.06
C ASP A 186 -31.21 23.14 25.90
N ASN A 187 -30.94 22.36 24.85
CA ASN A 187 -29.68 21.67 24.58
C ASN A 187 -29.25 20.69 25.71
N VAL A 188 -30.20 20.26 26.55
CA VAL A 188 -29.95 19.29 27.64
C VAL A 188 -30.50 17.91 27.26
N LEU A 189 -29.72 16.87 27.57
CA LEU A 189 -30.15 15.48 27.48
C LEU A 189 -30.94 15.11 28.74
N GLY A 190 -32.20 14.67 28.58
CA GLY A 190 -33.00 14.14 29.68
C GLY A 190 -32.55 12.75 30.15
N ASP A 191 -33.09 12.30 31.28
CA ASP A 191 -32.81 10.98 31.86
C ASP A 191 -33.01 9.86 30.83
N ALA A 192 -32.08 8.90 30.80
CA ALA A 192 -32.07 7.80 29.86
C ALA A 192 -31.93 6.45 30.56
N ASN A 193 -32.53 5.41 29.99
CA ASN A 193 -32.29 4.04 30.40
C ASN A 193 -32.22 3.15 29.16
N VAL A 194 -31.12 2.40 29.04
CA VAL A 194 -30.85 1.50 27.91
C VAL A 194 -31.94 0.44 27.70
N ARG A 195 -32.71 0.11 28.75
CA ARG A 195 -33.82 -0.86 28.68
C ARG A 195 -35.05 -0.34 27.93
N PHE A 196 -35.16 0.98 27.74
CA PHE A 196 -36.28 1.60 27.01
C PHE A 196 -35.89 1.99 25.58
N LEU A 197 -34.75 1.47 25.07
CA LEU A 197 -34.32 1.61 23.68
C LEU A 197 -35.08 0.64 22.75
N ASN A 198 -36.41 0.58 22.86
CA ASN A 198 -37.25 -0.21 21.97
C ASN A 198 -37.45 0.55 20.64
N ASP A 199 -37.68 -0.18 19.56
CA ASP A 199 -38.12 0.43 18.32
C ASP A 199 -39.58 0.92 18.49
N TYR A 200 -39.90 2.04 17.87
CA TYR A 200 -41.28 2.53 17.86
C TYR A 200 -42.07 1.67 16.88
N ASP A 201 -42.86 0.73 17.39
CA ASP A 201 -43.64 -0.23 16.59
C ASP A 201 -44.96 0.34 16.01
N GLY A 202 -45.13 1.66 16.00
CA GLY A 202 -46.36 2.32 15.54
C GLY A 202 -47.50 2.27 16.55
#